data_AF-A0A524E4P0-F1
#
_entry.id   AF-A0A524E4P0-F1
#
_cell.length_a   1.000
_cell.length_b   1.000
_cell.length_c   1.000
_cell.angle_alpha   90.00
_cell.angle_beta   90.00
_cell.angle_gamma   90.00
#
_symmetry.space_group_name_H-M   'P 1'
#
loop_
_entity.id
_entity.type
_entity.pdbx_description
1 polymer ?
#
loop_
_entity_poly.entity_id
_entity_poly.type
_entity_poly.pdbx_seq_one_letter_code
_entity_poly.pdbx_strand_id
1 'polypeptide(L)'
;MGRRKKPRTKEHYYKSAKSHGYRARSAYKLRQIASKYNLLDGVSKAVELCSSPGGWTQVLLELSHTIQVIAVDLSPMAPLEGSLFIQGNILDPDIHQKIMDTAGGPVDLVLSDCSPKVSGNWDLDVARQLELAQCTLEIGLRLLRGNGKVLAKVFQ
;
A
#
# COMPACT_ATOMS: atom_id res chain seq x y z
N MET A 1 -36.67 23.86 10.60
CA MET A 1 -35.57 23.78 9.61
C MET A 1 -34.60 22.67 10.02
N GLY A 2 -34.54 21.57 9.27
CA GLY A 2 -33.65 20.45 9.59
C GLY A 2 -32.18 20.83 9.40
N ARG A 3 -31.33 20.57 10.40
CA ARG A 3 -29.87 20.73 10.29
C ARG A 3 -29.39 19.95 9.06
N ARG A 4 -28.85 20.67 8.07
CA ARG A 4 -28.22 20.10 6.87
C ARG A 4 -27.06 19.23 7.33
N LYS A 5 -27.22 17.90 7.31
CA LYS A 5 -26.15 16.94 7.64
C LYS A 5 -24.97 17.24 6.71
N LYS A 6 -23.82 17.65 7.28
CA LYS A 6 -22.57 17.76 6.50
C LYS A 6 -22.38 16.42 5.77
N PRO A 7 -22.12 16.41 4.45
CA PRO A 7 -21.88 15.17 3.74
C PRO A 7 -20.74 14.44 4.44
N ARG A 8 -20.96 13.16 4.78
CA ARG A 8 -19.92 12.35 5.42
C ARG A 8 -18.74 12.30 4.47
N THR A 9 -17.61 12.90 4.84
CA THR A 9 -16.39 12.99 4.00
C THR A 9 -15.99 11.64 3.39
N LYS A 10 -16.23 10.54 4.12
CA LYS A 10 -16.05 9.17 3.66
C LYS A 10 -16.82 8.83 2.38
N GLU A 11 -18.03 9.34 2.23
CA GLU A 11 -18.92 9.13 1.08
C GLU A 11 -18.47 9.92 -0.16
N HIS A 12 -17.96 11.15 0.05
CA HIS A 12 -17.39 11.96 -1.02
C HIS A 12 -16.19 11.26 -1.69
N TYR A 13 -15.20 10.81 -0.91
CA TYR A 13 -14.04 10.11 -1.46
C TYR A 13 -14.38 8.76 -2.08
N TYR A 14 -15.41 8.07 -1.58
CA TYR A 14 -15.85 6.83 -2.20
C TYR A 14 -16.48 7.06 -3.57
N LYS A 15 -17.38 8.05 -3.69
CA LYS A 15 -18.00 8.43 -4.97
C LYS A 15 -16.94 8.94 -5.95
N SER A 16 -16.01 9.77 -5.46
CA SER A 16 -14.91 10.29 -6.25
C SER A 16 -13.98 9.18 -6.73
N ALA A 17 -13.59 8.22 -5.87
CA ALA A 17 -12.75 7.10 -6.28
C ALA A 17 -13.41 6.30 -7.40
N LYS A 18 -14.71 5.98 -7.26
CA LYS A 18 -15.47 5.30 -8.31
C LYS A 18 -15.53 6.10 -9.61
N SER A 19 -15.78 7.42 -9.55
CA SER A 19 -15.85 8.24 -10.76
C SER A 19 -14.52 8.33 -11.51
N HIS A 20 -13.40 8.22 -10.79
CA HIS A 20 -12.05 8.21 -11.36
C HIS A 20 -11.52 6.78 -11.64
N GLY A 21 -12.35 5.74 -11.50
CA GLY A 21 -11.95 4.35 -11.77
C GLY A 21 -11.02 3.72 -10.72
N TYR A 22 -10.82 4.35 -9.56
CA TYR A 22 -10.03 3.77 -8.48
C TYR A 22 -10.80 2.66 -7.76
N ARG A 23 -10.09 1.56 -7.50
CA ARG A 23 -10.60 0.39 -6.77
C ARG A 23 -10.77 0.64 -5.28
N ALA A 24 -10.04 1.62 -4.73
CA ALA A 24 -10.19 2.03 -3.35
C ALA A 24 -9.98 3.53 -3.17
N ARG A 25 -10.73 4.13 -2.24
CA ARG A 25 -10.55 5.53 -1.83
C ARG A 25 -9.21 5.82 -1.17
N SER A 26 -8.50 4.79 -0.70
CA SER A 26 -7.14 4.92 -0.17
C SER A 26 -6.15 5.39 -1.23
N ALA A 27 -6.44 5.22 -2.53
CA ALA A 27 -5.67 5.75 -3.65
C ALA A 27 -5.32 7.24 -3.46
N TYR A 28 -6.30 8.06 -3.03
CA TYR A 28 -6.06 9.49 -2.79
C TYR A 28 -5.00 9.76 -1.71
N LYS A 29 -4.87 8.89 -0.70
CA LYS A 29 -3.81 9.02 0.31
C LYS A 29 -2.44 8.88 -0.32
N LEU A 30 -2.21 7.81 -1.09
CA LEU A 30 -0.91 7.57 -1.71
C LEU A 30 -0.59 8.68 -2.70
N ARG A 31 -1.56 9.14 -3.50
CA ARG A 31 -1.35 10.25 -4.44
C ARG A 31 -0.90 11.53 -3.73
N GLN A 32 -1.52 11.85 -2.59
CA GLN A 32 -1.14 12.99 -1.76
C GLN A 32 0.24 12.82 -1.13
N ILE A 33 0.55 11.63 -0.59
CA ILE A 33 1.86 11.32 0.01
C ILE A 33 2.95 11.40 -1.05
N ALA A 34 2.72 10.80 -2.23
CA ALA A 34 3.68 10.77 -3.33
C ALA A 34 4.05 12.18 -3.80
N SER A 35 3.04 13.06 -3.95
CA SER A 35 3.25 14.46 -4.31
C SER A 35 3.93 15.26 -3.19
N LYS A 36 3.56 15.05 -1.92
CA LYS A 36 4.09 15.84 -0.81
C LYS A 36 5.54 15.54 -0.48
N TYR A 37 5.96 14.27 -0.61
CA TYR A 37 7.27 13.80 -0.18
C TYR A 37 8.18 13.36 -1.33
N ASN A 38 7.78 13.63 -2.58
CA ASN A 38 8.47 13.17 -3.78
C ASN A 38 8.80 11.66 -3.67
N LEU A 39 7.80 10.88 -3.28
CA LEU A 39 8.00 9.49 -2.84
C LEU A 39 8.66 8.65 -3.95
N LEU A 40 8.29 8.90 -5.21
CA LEU A 40 8.74 8.12 -6.36
C LEU A 40 10.05 8.62 -6.98
N ASP A 41 10.67 9.68 -6.46
CA ASP A 41 11.96 10.14 -6.96
C ASP A 41 13.02 9.04 -6.77
N GLY A 42 13.63 8.61 -7.88
CA GLY A 42 14.63 7.54 -7.90
C GLY A 42 14.06 6.12 -7.68
N VAL A 43 12.73 5.96 -7.71
CA VAL A 43 12.05 4.66 -7.53
C VAL A 43 11.78 4.01 -8.88
N SER A 44 12.44 2.89 -9.13
CA SER A 44 12.25 2.04 -10.31
C SER A 44 11.52 0.72 -9.99
N LYS A 45 11.66 0.22 -8.76
CA LYS A 45 11.01 -1.01 -8.27
C LYS A 45 10.32 -0.74 -6.94
N ALA A 46 9.01 -1.01 -6.88
CA ALA A 46 8.21 -0.85 -5.68
C ALA A 46 7.49 -2.14 -5.29
N VAL A 47 7.43 -2.41 -3.99
CA VAL A 47 6.69 -3.53 -3.40
C VAL A 47 5.56 -2.96 -2.55
N GLU A 48 4.32 -3.32 -2.89
CA GLU A 48 3.13 -2.93 -2.11
C GLU A 48 2.61 -4.13 -1.32
N LEU A 49 2.64 -4.03 0.01
CA LEU A 49 2.14 -5.03 0.93
C LEU A 49 0.68 -4.74 1.30
N CYS A 50 -0.12 -5.81 1.49
CA CYS A 50 -1.57 -5.72 1.70
C CYS A 50 -2.26 -4.91 0.59
N SER A 51 -1.92 -5.23 -0.66
CA SER A 51 -2.30 -4.44 -1.84
C SER A 51 -3.79 -4.53 -2.21
N SER A 52 -4.51 -5.58 -1.83
CA SER A 52 -5.90 -5.79 -2.26
C SER A 52 -6.81 -4.65 -1.74
N PRO A 53 -7.63 -4.02 -2.61
CA PRO A 53 -8.02 -4.42 -3.97
C PRO A 53 -7.17 -3.83 -5.12
N GLY A 54 -6.05 -3.17 -4.82
CA GLY A 54 -5.10 -2.62 -5.80
C GLY A 54 -5.19 -1.10 -5.98
N GLY A 55 -5.77 -0.37 -5.02
CA GLY A 55 -5.96 1.08 -5.14
C GLY A 55 -4.67 1.88 -5.11
N TRP A 56 -3.68 1.47 -4.30
CA TRP A 56 -2.36 2.08 -4.29
C TRP A 56 -1.53 1.62 -5.50
N THR A 57 -1.69 0.36 -5.92
CA THR A 57 -1.07 -0.18 -7.15
C THR A 57 -1.45 0.66 -8.37
N GLN A 58 -2.74 1.01 -8.51
CA GLN A 58 -3.20 1.91 -9.58
C GLN A 58 -2.49 3.26 -9.57
N VAL A 59 -2.29 3.84 -8.38
CA VAL A 59 -1.62 5.14 -8.25
C VAL A 59 -0.14 5.05 -8.58
N LEU A 60 0.56 3.97 -8.19
CA LEU A 60 1.97 3.78 -8.56
C LEU A 60 2.15 3.73 -10.08
N LEU A 61 1.31 2.94 -10.77
CA LEU A 61 1.36 2.78 -12.23
C LEU A 61 0.92 4.04 -12.99
N GLU A 62 0.03 4.84 -12.41
CA GLU A 62 -0.39 6.12 -12.99
C GLU A 62 0.71 7.18 -12.85
N LEU A 63 1.41 7.22 -11.72
CA LEU A 63 2.45 8.23 -11.45
C LEU A 63 3.80 7.90 -12.09
N SER A 64 4.05 6.64 -12.44
CA SER A 64 5.25 6.22 -13.16
C SER A 64 4.94 5.07 -14.10
N HIS A 65 5.14 5.27 -15.41
CA HIS A 65 4.88 4.24 -16.42
C HIS A 65 6.02 3.22 -16.57
N THR A 66 7.20 3.51 -16.01
CA THR A 66 8.38 2.65 -16.09
C THR A 66 8.68 1.89 -14.80
N ILE A 67 7.88 2.12 -13.74
CA ILE A 67 8.06 1.45 -12.46
C ILE A 67 7.64 -0.01 -12.56
N GLN A 68 8.44 -0.91 -12.00
CA GLN A 68 8.03 -2.28 -11.73
C GLN A 68 7.31 -2.31 -10.37
N VAL A 69 6.03 -2.66 -10.38
CA VAL A 69 5.24 -2.81 -9.15
C VAL A 69 5.01 -4.28 -8.85
N ILE A 70 5.38 -4.72 -7.64
CA ILE A 70 5.08 -6.05 -7.11
C ILE A 70 4.08 -5.88 -5.97
N ALA A 71 2.84 -6.27 -6.24
CA ALA A 71 1.75 -6.22 -5.29
C ALA A 71 1.62 -7.56 -4.56
N VAL A 72 1.56 -7.51 -3.23
CA VAL A 72 1.49 -8.70 -2.36
C VAL A 72 0.25 -8.61 -1.49
N ASP A 73 -0.55 -9.67 -1.44
CA ASP A 73 -1.69 -9.76 -0.52
C ASP A 73 -2.08 -11.22 -0.27
N LEU A 74 -2.70 -11.49 0.88
CA LEU A 74 -3.35 -12.76 1.18
C LEU A 74 -4.57 -13.01 0.29
N SER A 75 -5.33 -11.94 0.05
CA SER A 75 -6.55 -11.95 -0.73
C SER A 75 -6.22 -11.75 -2.21
N PRO A 76 -6.85 -12.51 -3.13
CA PRO A 76 -6.69 -12.25 -4.55
C PRO A 76 -7.25 -10.86 -4.88
N MET A 77 -6.73 -10.26 -5.95
CA MET A 77 -7.31 -9.06 -6.56
C MET A 77 -7.35 -9.20 -8.08
N ALA A 78 -8.23 -8.44 -8.73
CA ALA A 78 -8.29 -8.41 -10.18
C ALA A 78 -6.92 -7.97 -10.75
N PRO A 79 -6.45 -8.56 -11.86
CA PRO A 79 -5.17 -8.16 -12.46
C PRO A 79 -5.12 -6.65 -12.76
N LEU A 80 -3.95 -6.05 -12.62
CA LEU A 80 -3.65 -4.69 -13.03
C LEU A 80 -2.47 -4.74 -14.00
N GLU A 81 -2.71 -4.34 -15.24
CA GLU A 81 -1.67 -4.27 -16.27
C GLU A 81 -0.52 -3.38 -15.80
N GLY A 82 0.73 -3.83 -16.02
CA GLY A 82 1.93 -3.16 -15.53
C GLY A 82 2.35 -3.53 -14.09
N SER A 83 1.55 -4.32 -13.37
CA SER A 83 1.94 -4.87 -12.05
C SER A 83 2.07 -6.39 -12.07
N LEU A 84 2.94 -6.89 -11.19
CA LEU A 84 3.06 -8.31 -10.85
C LEU A 84 2.32 -8.54 -9.52
N PHE A 85 1.61 -9.66 -9.40
CA PHE A 85 0.88 -10.00 -8.19
C PHE A 85 1.39 -11.30 -7.57
N ILE A 86 1.68 -11.25 -6.27
CA ILE A 86 2.03 -12.42 -5.45
C ILE A 86 0.93 -12.59 -4.42
N GLN A 87 0.18 -13.68 -4.52
CA GLN A 87 -0.71 -14.07 -3.44
C GLN A 87 0.10 -14.75 -2.34
N GLY A 88 0.13 -14.18 -1.14
CA GLY A 88 0.94 -14.69 -0.05
C GLY A 88 0.79 -13.94 1.26
N ASN A 89 1.20 -14.59 2.34
CA ASN A 89 1.26 -13.99 3.66
C ASN A 89 2.59 -13.26 3.83
N ILE A 90 2.53 -11.98 4.20
CA ILE A 90 3.73 -11.16 4.43
C ILE A 90 4.52 -11.60 5.67
N LEU A 91 3.91 -12.40 6.54
CA LEU A 91 4.57 -12.99 7.72
C LEU A 91 5.31 -14.30 7.40
N ASP A 92 5.11 -14.87 6.21
CA ASP A 92 5.77 -16.13 5.86
C ASP A 92 7.25 -15.86 5.52
N PRO A 93 8.20 -16.65 6.05
CA PRO A 93 9.63 -16.43 5.82
C PRO A 93 10.03 -16.39 4.34
N ASP A 94 9.35 -17.18 3.51
CA ASP A 94 9.64 -17.33 2.08
C ASP A 94 9.17 -16.15 1.23
N ILE A 95 8.32 -15.26 1.77
CA ILE A 95 7.75 -14.16 0.99
C ILE A 95 8.84 -13.21 0.49
N HIS A 96 9.88 -13.00 1.29
CA HIS A 96 11.00 -12.14 0.93
C HIS A 96 11.73 -12.64 -0.31
N GLN A 97 12.02 -13.94 -0.36
CA GLN A 97 12.72 -14.55 -1.48
C GLN A 97 11.86 -14.49 -2.74
N LYS A 98 10.56 -14.82 -2.63
CA LYS A 98 9.63 -14.71 -3.75
C LYS A 98 9.57 -13.29 -4.33
N ILE A 99 9.53 -12.27 -3.46
CA ILE A 99 9.54 -10.87 -3.90
C ILE A 99 10.88 -10.53 -4.57
N MET A 100 12.01 -10.91 -3.97
CA MET A 100 13.35 -10.65 -4.50
C MET A 100 13.56 -11.28 -5.88
N ASP A 101 13.12 -12.52 -6.06
CA ASP A 101 13.20 -13.25 -7.32
C ASP A 101 12.33 -12.60 -8.39
N THR A 102 11.11 -12.21 -8.02
CA THR A 102 10.16 -11.52 -8.92
C THR A 102 10.68 -10.13 -9.32
N ALA A 103 11.35 -9.44 -8.39
CA ALA A 103 11.97 -8.13 -8.64
C ALA A 103 13.26 -8.24 -9.45
N GLY A 104 13.89 -9.43 -9.52
CA GLY A 104 15.24 -9.58 -10.05
C GLY A 104 16.27 -8.78 -9.26
N GLY A 105 16.19 -8.81 -7.93
CA GLY A 105 17.11 -8.14 -7.00
C GLY A 105 16.48 -7.05 -6.13
N PRO A 106 17.30 -6.26 -5.41
CA PRO A 106 16.83 -5.28 -4.43
C PRO A 106 15.88 -4.24 -5.01
N VAL A 107 14.99 -3.70 -4.17
CA VAL A 107 13.95 -2.74 -4.54
C VAL A 107 14.21 -1.34 -3.97
N ASP A 108 13.46 -0.36 -4.45
CA ASP A 108 13.62 1.07 -4.09
C ASP A 108 12.63 1.54 -3.03
N LEU A 109 11.44 0.93 -3.04
CA LEU A 109 10.32 1.34 -2.21
C LEU A 109 9.56 0.12 -1.71
N VAL A 110 9.34 0.05 -0.41
CA VAL A 110 8.36 -0.87 0.21
C VAL A 110 7.27 -0.02 0.85
N LEU A 111 6.01 -0.29 0.52
CA LEU A 111 4.88 0.49 1.01
C LEU A 111 3.71 -0.40 1.49
N SER A 112 2.94 0.10 2.46
CA SER A 112 1.86 -0.65 3.10
C SER A 112 0.76 0.28 3.65
N ASP A 113 -0.49 0.06 3.24
CA ASP A 113 -1.71 0.58 3.92
C ASP A 113 -2.39 -0.54 4.75
N CYS A 114 -1.64 -1.59 5.14
CA CYS A 114 -2.15 -2.71 5.95
C CYS A 114 -2.92 -2.19 7.16
N SER A 115 -4.02 -2.87 7.49
CA SER A 115 -4.84 -2.55 8.66
C SER A 115 -5.24 -3.82 9.37
N PRO A 116 -5.17 -3.89 10.70
CA PRO A 116 -5.74 -5.01 11.42
C PRO A 116 -7.26 -4.97 11.31
N LYS A 117 -7.90 -6.11 11.60
CA LYS A 117 -9.33 -6.14 11.89
C LYS A 117 -9.54 -5.36 13.19
N VAL A 118 -10.08 -4.15 13.06
CA VAL A 118 -10.39 -3.25 14.17
C VAL A 118 -11.41 -3.93 15.08
N SER A 119 -11.00 -4.17 16.33
CA SER A 119 -11.80 -4.87 17.34
C SER A 119 -12.69 -3.93 18.14
N GLY A 120 -12.38 -2.62 18.15
CA GLY A 120 -13.04 -1.63 18.98
C GLY A 120 -12.35 -1.41 20.34
N ASN A 121 -11.38 -2.25 20.69
CA ASN A 121 -10.42 -1.98 21.75
C ASN A 121 -9.25 -1.19 21.14
N TRP A 122 -9.19 0.10 21.44
CA TRP A 122 -8.22 1.00 20.82
C TRP A 122 -6.77 0.63 21.09
N ASP A 123 -6.44 0.30 22.34
CA ASP A 123 -5.06 -0.05 22.74
C ASP A 123 -4.59 -1.31 21.99
N LEU A 124 -5.46 -2.31 21.89
CA LEU A 124 -5.19 -3.53 21.14
C LEU A 124 -5.07 -3.27 19.64
N ASP A 125 -5.94 -2.42 19.08
CA ASP A 125 -5.93 -2.10 17.65
C ASP A 125 -4.68 -1.29 17.26
N VAL A 126 -4.21 -0.39 18.13
CA VAL A 126 -2.93 0.33 17.97
C VAL A 126 -1.76 -0.63 18.05
N ALA A 127 -1.72 -1.52 19.04
CA ALA A 127 -0.65 -2.52 19.16
C ALA A 127 -0.53 -3.40 17.90
N ARG A 128 -1.66 -3.91 17.39
CA ARG A 128 -1.70 -4.71 16.15
C ARG A 128 -1.29 -3.91 14.92
N GLN A 129 -1.65 -2.63 14.84
CA GLN A 129 -1.22 -1.79 13.72
C GLN A 129 0.30 -1.53 13.77
N LEU A 130 0.88 -1.38 14.98
CA LEU A 130 2.32 -1.25 15.14
C LEU A 130 3.07 -2.52 14.73
N GLU A 131 2.55 -3.71 15.06
CA GLU A 131 3.11 -4.99 14.59
C GLU A 131 3.15 -5.06 13.06
N LEU A 132 2.09 -4.64 12.37
CA LEU A 132 2.06 -4.59 10.90
C LEU A 132 3.05 -3.57 10.33
N ALA A 133 3.22 -2.43 11.00
CA ALA A 133 4.20 -1.42 10.59
C ALA A 133 5.65 -1.92 10.79
N GLN A 134 5.92 -2.61 11.90
CA GLN A 134 7.21 -3.26 12.16
C GLN A 134 7.51 -4.34 11.11
N CYS A 135 6.56 -5.21 10.82
CA CYS A 135 6.71 -6.21 9.75
C CYS A 135 7.03 -5.56 8.39
N THR A 136 6.34 -4.46 8.04
CA THR A 136 6.64 -3.71 6.80
C THR A 136 8.08 -3.18 6.80
N LEU A 137 8.55 -2.65 7.94
CA LEU A 137 9.92 -2.16 8.07
C LEU A 137 10.94 -3.31 7.96
N GLU A 138 10.69 -4.46 8.61
CA GLU A 138 11.57 -5.63 8.54
C GLU A 138 11.70 -6.19 7.13
N ILE A 139 10.57 -6.29 6.41
CA ILE A 139 10.56 -6.65 4.98
C ILE A 139 11.39 -5.61 4.21
N GLY A 140 11.17 -4.31 4.46
CA GLY A 140 11.94 -3.23 3.87
C GLY A 140 13.44 -3.39 4.06
N LEU A 141 13.90 -3.65 5.29
CA LEU A 141 15.32 -3.81 5.60
C LEU A 141 15.98 -4.98 4.85
N ARG A 142 15.22 -6.02 4.48
CA ARG A 142 15.73 -7.17 3.72
C ARG A 142 15.69 -6.95 2.21
N LEU A 143 14.72 -6.20 1.71
CA LEU A 143 14.47 -6.04 0.28
C LEU A 143 15.10 -4.79 -0.32
N LEU A 144 15.25 -3.72 0.46
CA LEU A 144 15.67 -2.43 -0.04
C LEU A 144 17.16 -2.39 -0.34
N ARG A 145 17.52 -1.70 -1.44
CA ARG A 145 18.90 -1.25 -1.63
C ARG A 145 19.25 -0.08 -0.68
N GLY A 146 20.53 0.29 -0.66
CA GLY A 146 20.98 1.50 0.03
C GLY A 146 20.18 2.73 -0.42
N ASN A 147 19.76 3.55 0.55
CA ASN A 147 18.87 4.72 0.38
C ASN A 147 17.44 4.41 -0.12
N GLY A 148 17.00 3.16 -0.01
CA GLY A 148 15.61 2.79 -0.26
C GLY A 148 14.64 3.42 0.75
N LYS A 149 13.35 3.45 0.39
CA LYS A 149 12.28 4.11 1.16
C LYS A 149 11.29 3.08 1.71
N VAL A 150 10.79 3.32 2.92
CA VAL A 150 9.66 2.57 3.51
C VAL A 150 8.50 3.52 3.79
N LEU A 151 7.29 3.12 3.44
CA LEU A 151 6.05 3.80 3.81
C LEU A 151 5.12 2.81 4.53
N ALA A 152 4.86 3.03 5.81
CA ALA A 152 3.95 2.19 6.60
C ALA A 152 2.87 3.04 7.26
N LYS A 153 1.65 2.48 7.32
CA LYS A 153 0.54 3.06 8.06
C LYS A 153 0.68 2.75 9.56
N VAL A 154 0.44 3.76 10.39
CA VAL A 154 0.33 3.65 11.85
C VAL A 154 -0.98 4.23 12.35
N PHE A 155 -1.44 3.81 13.52
CA PHE A 155 -2.55 4.43 14.25
C PHE A 155 -1.97 5.39 15.30
N GLN A 156 -2.69 6.50 15.54
CA GLN A 156 -2.40 7.51 16.56
C GLN A 156 -3.68 7.74 17.36
#